data_AF-X1F404-F1
#
_entry.id   AF-X1F404-F1
#
_cell.length_a   1.000
_cell.length_b   1.000
_cell.length_c   1.000
_cell.angle_alpha   90.00
_cell.angle_beta   90.00
_cell.angle_gamma   90.00
#
_symmetry.space_group_name_H-M   'P 1'
#
loop_
_entity.id
_entity.type
_entity.pdbx_description
1 polymer ?
#
loop_
_entity_poly.entity_id
_entity_poly.type
_entity_poly.pdbx_seq_one_letter_code
_entity_poly.pdbx_strand_id
1 'polypeptide(L)' 'MIENYSFGQMLINGKKYNSDLIIFKDRIYGSWWRKEGHNLCIDDIKEI' A
#
# COMPACT_ATOMS: atom_id res chain seq x y z
N MET A 1 7.57 -11.05 -1.07
CA MET A 1 6.95 -11.87 -0.01
C MET A 1 6.55 -10.96 1.13
N ILE A 2 5.30 -11.03 1.60
CA ILE A 2 4.87 -10.33 2.81
C ILE A 2 5.37 -11.15 4.00
N GLU A 3 6.14 -10.52 4.88
CA GLU A 3 6.76 -11.18 6.04
C GLU A 3 5.92 -10.98 7.30
N ASN A 4 5.38 -9.78 7.51
CA ASN A 4 4.58 -9.47 8.68
C ASN A 4 3.57 -8.35 8.41
N TYR A 5 2.46 -8.40 9.14
CA TYR A 5 1.47 -7.34 9.22
C TYR A 5 1.10 -7.08 10.68
N SER A 6 1.05 -5.81 11.05
CA SER A 6 0.43 -5.32 12.27
C SER A 6 -0.31 -4.02 11.99
N PHE A 7 -1.18 -3.58 12.90
CA PHE A 7 -1.92 -2.34 12.72
C PHE A 7 -0.96 -1.18 12.44
N GLY A 8 -1.09 -0.57 11.25
CA GLY A 8 -0.22 0.53 10.80
C GLY A 8 1.18 0.14 10.33
N GLN A 9 1.51 -1.15 10.18
CA GLN A 9 2.82 -1.60 9.71
C GLN A 9 2.76 -2.85 8.83
N MET A 10 3.48 -2.80 7.71
CA MET A 10 3.74 -3.92 6.80
C MET A 10 5.25 -4.14 6.69
N LEU A 11 5.69 -5.41 6.73
CA LEU A 11 7.06 -5.81 6.40
C LEU A 11 7.02 -6.64 5.12
N ILE A 12 7.62 -6.11 4.04
CA ILE A 12 7.61 -6.75 2.72
C ILE A 12 9.01 -6.67 2.13
N ASN A 13 9.60 -7.82 1.82
CA ASN A 13 10.97 -7.94 1.31
C ASN A 13 12.00 -7.19 2.19
N GLY A 14 11.91 -7.34 3.52
CA GLY A 14 12.76 -6.68 4.52
C GLY A 14 12.50 -5.18 4.70
N LYS A 15 11.61 -4.56 3.90
CA LYS A 15 11.29 -3.14 3.99
C LYS A 15 10.02 -2.91 4.79
N LYS A 16 10.11 -2.01 5.77
CA LYS A 16 8.98 -1.56 6.57
C LYS A 16 8.20 -0.47 5.84
N TYR A 17 6.89 -0.59 5.87
CA TYR A 17 5.94 0.41 5.42
C TYR A 17 4.98 0.74 6.54
N ASN A 18 4.69 2.02 6.72
CA ASN A 18 3.82 2.58 7.76
C ASN A 18 2.77 3.53 7.17
N SER A 19 2.53 3.41 5.87
CA SER A 19 1.59 4.20 5.09
C SER A 19 0.87 3.29 4.11
N ASP A 20 -0.22 3.80 3.54
CA ASP A 20 -0.97 3.10 2.50
C ASP A 20 -0.05 2.77 1.31
N LEU A 21 -0.21 1.57 0.75
CA LEU A 21 0.61 1.05 -0.33
C LEU A 21 -0.21 0.12 -1.22
N ILE A 22 0.24 -0.04 -2.46
CA ILE A 22 -0.31 -1.05 -3.39
C ILE A 22 0.77 -2.06 -3.73
N ILE A 23 0.42 -3.34 -3.60
CA ILE A 23 1.31 -4.47 -3.87
C ILE A 23 0.95 -5.05 -5.23
N PHE A 24 1.90 -5.03 -6.15
CA PHE A 24 1.82 -5.72 -7.44
C PHE A 24 2.65 -7.01 -7.37
N LYS A 25 2.55 -7.83 -8.41
CA LYS A 25 3.32 -9.08 -8.50
C LYS A 25 4.84 -8.84 -8.52
N ASP A 26 5.27 -7.75 -9.13
CA ASP A 26 6.67 -7.42 -9.43
C ASP A 26 7.20 -6.18 -8.67
N ARG A 27 6.30 -5.33 -8.16
CA ARG A 27 6.68 -4.07 -7.48
C ARG A 27 5.75 -3.70 -6.33
N ILE A 28 6.17 -2.75 -5.52
CA ILE A 28 5.37 -2.14 -4.46
C ILE A 28 5.30 -0.63 -4.71
N TYR A 29 4.10 -0.08 -4.78
CA TYR A 29 3.87 1.35 -4.80
C TYR A 29 3.63 1.85 -3.37
N GLY A 30 4.69 2.29 -2.70
CA GLY A 30 4.67 2.67 -1.28
C GLY A 30 4.36 4.14 -0.99
N SER A 31 4.10 4.96 -2.01
CA SER A 31 3.73 6.38 -1.89
C SER A 31 2.30 6.60 -2.34
N TRP A 32 1.44 5.59 -2.18
CA TRP A 32 0.06 5.67 -2.58
C TRP A 32 -0.71 6.56 -1.59
N TRP A 33 -1.50 7.48 -2.13
CA TRP A 33 -2.31 8.40 -1.35
C TRP A 33 -3.73 8.36 -1.88
N ARG A 34 -4.69 8.17 -0.98
CA ARG A 34 -6.11 8.17 -1.31
C ARG A 34 -6.69 9.56 -1.20
N LYS A 35 -7.70 9.84 -2.02
CA LYS A 35 -8.50 11.07 -1.96
C LYS A 35 -9.17 11.24 -0.60
N GLU A 36 -9.66 10.13 -0.01
CA GLU A 36 -10.31 10.10 1.31
C GLU A 36 -9.86 8.87 2.12
N GLY A 37 -9.72 9.00 3.45
CA GLY A 37 -9.17 7.94 4.30
C GLY A 37 -10.11 6.76 4.58
N HIS A 38 -11.42 6.93 4.45
CA HIS A 38 -12.42 5.90 4.78
C HIS A 38 -13.06 5.24 3.57
N ASN A 39 -12.82 5.78 2.38
CA ASN A 39 -13.37 5.27 1.13
C ASN A 39 -12.23 4.97 0.16
N LEU A 40 -12.49 4.04 -0.76
CA LEU A 40 -11.66 3.83 -1.94
C LEU A 40 -12.45 4.35 -3.14
N CYS A 41 -11.95 5.40 -3.79
CA CYS A 41 -12.55 5.99 -4.98
C CYS A 41 -11.93 5.40 -6.24
N ILE A 42 -12.66 5.40 -7.36
CA ILE A 42 -12.11 4.99 -8.67
C ILE A 42 -10.89 5.83 -9.03
N ASP A 43 -10.90 7.12 -8.72
CA ASP A 43 -9.78 8.04 -8.96
C ASP A 43 -8.48 7.59 -8.25
N ASP A 44 -8.56 6.86 -7.13
CA ASP A 44 -7.38 6.40 -6.37
C ASP A 44 -6.59 5.29 -7.09
N ILE A 45 -7.23 4.59 -8.03
CA ILE A 45 -6.68 3.41 -8.72
C ILE A 45 -6.78 3.49 -10.25
N LYS A 46 -7.23 4.62 -10.79
CA LYS A 46 -7.46 4.77 -12.24
C LYS A 46 -6.19 4.67 -13.09
N GLU A 47 -5.07 5.14 -12.56
CA GLU A 47 -3.75 5.17 -13.21
C GLU A 47 -2.87 3.98 -12.85
N ILE A 48 -3.46 2.96 -12.20
CA ILE A 48 -2.76 1.80 -11.65
C ILE A 48 -2.89 0.61 -12.59
#